data_AF-A0A6C0BGZ3-F1
#
_entry.id   AF-A0A6C0BGZ3-F1
#
_cell.length_a   1.000
_cell.length_b   1.000
_cell.length_c   1.000
_cell.angle_alpha   90.00
_cell.angle_beta   90.00
_cell.angle_gamma   90.00
#
_symmetry.space_group_name_H-M   'P 1'
#
loop_
_entity.id
_entity.type
_entity.pdbx_description
1 polymer ?
#
loop_
_entity_poly.entity_id
_entity_poly.type
_entity_poly.pdbx_seq_one_letter_code
_entity_poly.pdbx_strand_id
1 'polypeptide(L)'
;MPNDCVNYITLTSTSESDIATILQTELPSLHNIDICQHGKRGIRFEYLTAWKPNIEWVITLLEKYPSCWIKHNWVSEDGTAGIWVGDITNHSTIGWNDVSLEEEHYFFR
;
A
#
# COMPACT_ATOMS: atom_id res chain seq x y z
N MET A 1 -2.12 -21.69 -7.39
CA MET A 1 -2.65 -20.71 -6.42
C MET A 1 -2.24 -19.33 -6.90
N PRO A 2 -3.01 -18.27 -6.63
CA PRO A 2 -2.52 -16.91 -6.83
C PRO A 2 -1.25 -16.70 -6.01
N ASN A 3 -0.23 -16.07 -6.58
CA ASN A 3 0.86 -15.56 -5.78
C ASN A 3 0.34 -14.37 -4.96
N ASP A 4 0.74 -14.29 -3.70
CA ASP A 4 0.37 -13.19 -2.83
C ASP A 4 1.25 -11.96 -3.09
N CYS A 5 0.66 -10.78 -2.96
CA CYS A 5 1.34 -9.50 -3.02
C CYS A 5 1.04 -8.72 -1.75
N VAL A 6 2.08 -8.51 -0.94
CA VAL A 6 1.99 -7.78 0.32
C VAL A 6 2.21 -6.30 0.03
N ASN A 7 1.25 -5.47 0.41
CA ASN A 7 1.28 -4.03 0.20
C ASN A 7 1.44 -3.31 1.54
N TYR A 8 2.58 -2.66 1.75
CA TYR A 8 2.84 -1.79 2.90
C TYR A 8 2.49 -0.36 2.55
N ILE A 9 1.39 0.14 3.10
CA ILE A 9 0.86 1.46 2.77
C ILE A 9 1.02 2.39 3.96
N THR A 10 1.64 3.54 3.71
CA THR A 10 1.68 4.69 4.62
C THR A 10 0.86 5.81 3.98
N LEU A 11 -0.20 6.22 4.66
CA LEU A 11 -1.04 7.33 4.26
C LEU A 11 -0.87 8.46 5.28
N THR A 12 -0.65 9.68 4.81
CA THR A 12 -0.66 10.88 5.64
C THR A 12 -1.59 11.93 5.04
N SER A 13 -2.07 12.84 5.89
CA SER A 13 -2.90 13.96 5.43
C SER A 13 -2.65 15.19 6.29
N THR A 14 -2.83 16.36 5.66
CA THR A 14 -2.90 17.64 6.37
C THR A 14 -4.23 17.85 7.09
N SER A 15 -5.26 17.08 6.71
CA SER A 15 -6.61 17.09 7.28
C SER A 15 -6.85 15.91 8.23
N GLU A 16 -7.09 16.20 9.51
CA GLU A 16 -7.37 15.15 10.51
C GLU A 16 -8.73 14.47 10.27
N SER A 17 -9.70 15.18 9.69
CA SER A 17 -11.00 14.62 9.34
C SER A 17 -10.90 13.60 8.22
N ASP A 18 -9.97 13.78 7.28
CA ASP A 18 -9.79 12.88 6.14
C ASP A 18 -9.26 11.54 6.64
N ILE A 19 -8.26 11.57 7.54
CA ILE A 19 -7.74 10.37 8.21
C ILE A 19 -8.84 9.62 8.97
N ALA A 20 -9.64 10.34 9.75
CA ALA A 20 -10.74 9.73 10.51
C ALA A 20 -11.77 9.07 9.58
N THR A 21 -12.09 9.73 8.46
CA THR A 21 -13.03 9.20 7.46
C THR A 21 -12.45 7.96 6.79
N ILE A 22 -11.21 8.03 6.29
CA ILE A 22 -10.53 6.91 5.64
C ILE A 22 -10.51 5.66 6.53
N LEU A 23 -10.17 5.85 7.81
CA LEU A 23 -10.13 4.77 8.80
C LEU A 23 -11.50 4.12 9.04
N GLN A 24 -12.59 4.91 8.97
CA GLN A 24 -13.94 4.46 9.28
C GLN A 24 -14.72 3.94 8.05
N THR A 25 -14.42 4.43 6.84
CA THR A 25 -15.21 4.12 5.64
C THR A 25 -14.42 3.36 4.59
N GLU A 26 -13.20 3.79 4.29
CA GLU A 26 -12.45 3.23 3.15
C GLU A 26 -11.75 1.93 3.55
N LEU A 27 -10.98 1.93 4.64
CA LEU A 27 -10.20 0.76 5.05
C LEU A 27 -11.06 -0.46 5.41
N PRO A 28 -12.20 -0.32 6.12
CA PRO A 28 -13.06 -1.48 6.42
C PRO A 28 -13.71 -2.11 5.18
N SER A 29 -13.72 -1.40 4.03
CA SER A 29 -14.22 -1.95 2.77
C SER A 29 -13.22 -2.87 2.07
N LEU A 30 -11.94 -2.83 2.47
CA LEU A 30 -10.91 -3.71 1.97
C LEU A 30 -10.90 -5.03 2.75
N HIS A 31 -10.81 -6.14 2.03
CA HIS A 31 -10.55 -7.44 2.64
C HIS A 31 -9.03 -7.63 2.84
N ASN A 32 -8.64 -8.43 3.83
CA ASN A 32 -7.23 -8.76 4.11
C ASN A 32 -6.34 -7.53 4.36
N ILE A 33 -6.85 -6.61 5.16
CA ILE A 33 -6.12 -5.44 5.65
C ILE A 33 -5.76 -5.65 7.12
N ASP A 34 -4.55 -5.28 7.50
CA ASP A 34 -4.12 -5.18 8.90
C ASP A 34 -3.58 -3.79 9.20
N ILE A 35 -4.19 -3.09 10.16
CA ILE A 35 -3.81 -1.72 10.51
C ILE A 35 -2.72 -1.77 11.59
N CYS A 36 -1.47 -1.62 11.16
CA CYS A 36 -0.32 -1.67 12.06
C CYS A 36 -0.23 -0.45 13.00
N GLN A 37 -0.59 0.74 12.51
CA GLN A 37 -0.46 1.99 13.27
C GLN A 37 -1.40 3.08 12.73
N HIS A 38 -1.99 3.89 13.60
CA HIS A 38 -2.69 5.11 13.17
C HIS A 38 -2.55 6.24 14.20
N GLY A 39 -2.72 7.47 13.72
CA GLY A 39 -2.76 8.69 14.53
C GLY A 39 -3.64 9.74 13.86
N LYS A 40 -3.60 10.97 14.36
CA LYS A 40 -4.46 12.06 13.84
C LYS A 40 -4.19 12.44 12.38
N ARG A 41 -2.97 12.21 11.90
CA ARG A 41 -2.47 12.69 10.60
C ARG A 41 -1.89 11.61 9.71
N GLY A 42 -2.05 10.35 10.08
CA GLY A 42 -1.57 9.27 9.25
C GLY A 42 -1.94 7.88 9.75
N ILE A 43 -1.82 6.93 8.83
CA ILE A 43 -2.16 5.52 8.97
C ILE A 43 -1.05 4.71 8.31
N ARG A 44 -0.67 3.60 8.92
CA ARG A 44 0.15 2.54 8.33
C ARG A 44 -0.61 1.23 8.42
N PHE A 45 -0.68 0.52 7.31
CA PHE A 45 -1.37 -0.74 7.23
C PHE A 45 -0.75 -1.63 6.16
N GLU A 46 -0.99 -2.92 6.31
CA GLU A 46 -0.67 -3.95 5.34
C GLU A 46 -1.95 -4.36 4.62
N TYR A 47 -1.87 -4.56 3.31
CA TYR A 47 -2.99 -4.99 2.49
C TYR A 47 -2.53 -6.13 1.58
N LEU A 48 -3.18 -7.28 1.66
CA LEU A 48 -2.85 -8.44 0.83
C LEU A 48 -3.70 -8.45 -0.44
N THR A 49 -3.04 -8.45 -1.60
CA THR A 49 -3.68 -8.55 -2.91
C THR A 49 -3.17 -9.75 -3.68
N ALA A 50 -3.96 -10.26 -4.63
CA ALA A 50 -3.51 -11.33 -5.51
C ALA A 50 -2.66 -10.76 -6.65
N TRP A 51 -1.48 -11.35 -6.88
CA TRP A 51 -0.53 -11.13 -7.99
C TRP A 51 0.13 -9.76 -8.10
N LYS A 52 -0.58 -8.66 -7.78
CA LYS A 52 -0.11 -7.30 -8.08
C LYS A 52 -0.63 -6.27 -7.07
N PRO A 53 0.08 -5.15 -6.89
CA PRO A 53 -0.41 -4.04 -6.08
C PRO A 53 -1.67 -3.41 -6.67
N ASN A 54 -2.56 -2.92 -5.80
CA ASN A 54 -3.74 -2.18 -6.23
C ASN A 54 -3.46 -0.66 -6.31
N ILE A 55 -2.67 -0.25 -7.31
CA ILE A 55 -2.31 1.15 -7.55
C ILE A 55 -3.54 1.99 -7.93
N GLU A 56 -4.51 1.39 -8.63
CA GLU A 56 -5.75 2.08 -9.02
C GLU A 56 -6.53 2.55 -7.79
N TRP A 57 -6.66 1.70 -6.77
CA TRP A 57 -7.27 2.08 -5.49
C TRP A 57 -6.55 3.25 -4.82
N VAL A 58 -5.20 3.27 -4.85
CA VAL A 58 -4.41 4.38 -4.31
C VAL A 58 -4.73 5.70 -5.03
N ILE A 59 -4.82 5.67 -6.36
CA ILE A 59 -5.15 6.86 -7.15
C ILE A 59 -6.57 7.32 -6.85
N THR A 60 -7.57 6.43 -6.86
CA THR A 60 -8.96 6.77 -6.53
C THR A 60 -9.09 7.34 -5.11
N LEU A 61 -8.30 6.83 -4.16
CA LEU A 61 -8.27 7.37 -2.80
C LEU A 61 -7.74 8.81 -2.78
N LEU A 62 -6.69 9.12 -3.55
CA LEU A 62 -6.13 10.47 -3.65
C LEU A 62 -7.04 11.44 -4.39
N GLU A 63 -7.83 10.97 -5.37
CA GLU A 63 -8.86 11.78 -6.02
C GLU A 63 -9.96 12.19 -5.03
N LYS A 64 -10.35 11.27 -4.14
CA LYS A 64 -11.36 11.53 -3.10
C LYS A 64 -10.82 12.37 -1.94
N TYR A 65 -9.55 12.21 -1.61
CA TYR A 65 -8.87 12.89 -0.51
C TYR A 65 -7.59 13.60 -1.00
N PRO A 66 -7.72 14.74 -1.71
CA PRO A 66 -6.59 15.41 -2.34
C PRO A 66 -5.58 16.04 -1.36
N SER A 67 -5.93 16.09 -0.06
CA SER A 67 -5.05 16.53 1.02
C SER A 67 -4.03 15.47 1.44
N CYS A 68 -4.15 14.25 0.90
CA CYS A 68 -3.37 13.10 1.30
C CYS A 68 -2.09 12.93 0.47
N TRP A 69 -1.11 12.30 1.11
CA TRP A 69 0.08 11.77 0.48
C TRP A 69 0.20 10.29 0.84
N ILE A 70 0.57 9.47 -0.13
CA ILE A 70 0.68 8.02 0.05
C ILE A 70 2.06 7.54 -0.36
N LYS A 71 2.63 6.67 0.48
CA LYS A 71 3.71 5.75 0.12
C LYS A 71 3.15 4.35 0.11
N HIS A 72 3.23 3.68 -1.02
CA HIS A 72 2.79 2.32 -1.21
C HIS A 72 3.99 1.50 -1.67
N ASN A 73 4.53 0.68 -0.78
CA ASN A 73 5.56 -0.30 -1.10
C ASN A 73 4.91 -1.67 -1.28
N TRP A 74 5.31 -2.45 -2.26
CA TRP A 74 4.78 -3.79 -2.47
C TRP A 74 5.87 -4.80 -2.78
N VAL A 75 5.62 -6.04 -2.37
CA VAL A 75 6.45 -7.19 -2.69
C VAL A 75 5.51 -8.34 -3.05
N SER A 76 5.71 -8.92 -4.22
CA SER A 76 5.04 -10.13 -4.69
C SER A 76 5.91 -11.34 -4.42
N GLU A 77 5.29 -12.49 -4.15
CA GLU A 77 5.99 -13.76 -3.92
C GLU A 77 6.91 -14.17 -5.07
N ASP A 78 6.61 -13.73 -6.30
CA ASP A 78 7.45 -13.99 -7.49
C ASP A 78 8.72 -13.13 -7.57
N GLY A 79 9.00 -12.32 -6.54
CA GLY A 79 10.14 -11.41 -6.50
C GLY A 79 9.88 -10.06 -7.17
N THR A 80 8.69 -9.80 -7.73
CA THR A 80 8.37 -8.47 -8.24
C THR A 80 8.11 -7.51 -7.08
N ALA A 81 8.87 -6.42 -7.00
CA ALA A 81 8.70 -5.42 -5.96
C ALA A 81 8.69 -4.00 -6.53
N GLY A 82 8.21 -3.06 -5.72
CA GLY A 82 8.22 -1.67 -6.11
C GLY A 82 7.66 -0.73 -5.07
N ILE A 83 7.79 0.55 -5.37
CA ILE A 83 7.29 1.63 -4.55
C ILE A 83 6.62 2.69 -5.42
N TRP A 84 5.45 3.13 -4.97
CA TRP A 84 4.72 4.27 -5.47
C TRP A 84 4.68 5.31 -4.34
N VAL A 85 5.09 6.54 -4.64
CA VAL A 85 5.10 7.64 -3.66
C VAL A 85 4.55 8.90 -4.31
N GLY A 86 3.67 9.59 -3.59
CA GLY A 86 3.17 10.87 -4.07
C GLY A 86 1.82 11.27 -3.52
N ASP A 87 1.35 12.37 -4.08
CA ASP A 87 -0.02 12.86 -3.98
C ASP A 87 -0.67 12.86 -5.36
N ILE A 88 -1.88 13.43 -5.46
CA ILE A 88 -2.63 13.49 -6.71
C ILE A 88 -1.94 14.33 -7.81
N THR A 89 -1.08 15.27 -7.44
CA THR A 89 -0.44 16.22 -8.37
C THR A 89 0.95 15.76 -8.79
N ASN A 90 1.70 15.10 -7.91
CA ASN A 90 3.06 14.68 -8.16
C ASN A 90 3.31 13.32 -7.52
N HIS A 91 3.62 12.34 -8.37
CA HIS A 91 3.95 10.99 -7.92
C HIS A 91 5.08 10.39 -8.75
N SER A 92 5.73 9.40 -8.17
CA SER A 92 6.82 8.66 -8.78
C SER A 92 6.67 7.18 -8.46
N THR A 93 7.06 6.35 -9.42
CA THR A 93 7.01 4.89 -9.28
C THR A 93 8.37 4.33 -9.63
N ILE A 94 8.86 3.41 -8.80
CA ILE A 94 10.09 2.65 -9.06
C ILE A 94 9.77 1.18 -8.81
N GLY A 95 10.14 0.31 -9.74
CA GLY A 95 10.02 -1.14 -9.59
C GLY A 95 11.40 -1.79 -9.67
N TRP A 96 11.56 -2.94 -9.03
CA TRP A 96 12.76 -3.77 -9.08
C TRP A 96 12.41 -5.25 -8.92
N ASN A 97 13.40 -6.10 -9.19
CA ASN A 97 13.32 -7.52 -8.87
C ASN A 97 13.99 -7.71 -7.51
N ASP A 98 13.19 -8.16 -6.56
CA ASP A 98 13.59 -8.63 -5.24
C ASP A 98 13.79 -10.15 -5.25
N VAL A 99 14.21 -10.69 -4.12
CA VAL A 99 14.33 -12.15 -3.92
C VAL A 99 12.93 -12.76 -3.88
N SER A 100 12.66 -13.75 -4.74
CA SER A 100 11.39 -14.49 -4.70
C SER A 100 11.27 -15.35 -3.45
N LEU A 101 10.07 -15.83 -3.11
CA LEU A 101 9.87 -16.74 -2.00
C LEU A 101 10.68 -18.05 -2.18
N GLU A 102 10.73 -18.58 -3.40
CA GLU A 102 11.54 -19.77 -3.74
C GLU A 102 13.04 -19.50 -3.62
N GLU A 103 13.50 -18.33 -4.07
CA GLU A 103 14.88 -17.91 -3.95
C GLU A 103 15.26 -17.69 -2.48
N GLU A 104 14.37 -17.12 -1.67
CA GLU A 104 14.59 -16.92 -0.24
C GLU A 104 14.76 -18.27 0.46
N HIS A 105 13.89 -19.24 0.13
CA HIS A 105 14.01 -20.62 0.60
C HIS A 105 15.28 -21.33 0.12
N TYR A 106 15.82 -20.97 -1.04
CA TYR A 106 17.05 -21.57 -1.57
C TYR A 106 18.31 -20.94 -0.95
N PHE A 107 18.35 -19.61 -0.80
CA PHE A 107 19.54 -18.88 -0.36
C PHE A 107 19.71 -18.81 1.15
N PHE A 108 18.62 -18.79 1.94
CA PHE A 108 18.66 -18.49 3.37
C PHE A 108 18.19 -19.63 4.28
N ARG A 109 17.99 -20.82 3.73
CA ARG A 109 17.51 -22.00 4.46
C ARG A 109 18.54 -23.12 4.53
#